data_AF-A0A535URZ9-F1
#
_entry.id   AF-A0A535URZ9-F1
#
_cell.length_a   1.000
_cell.length_b   1.000
_cell.length_c   1.000
_cell.angle_alpha   90.00
_cell.angle_beta   90.00
_cell.angle_gamma   90.00
#
_symmetry.space_group_name_H-M   'P 1'
#
loop_
_entity.id
_entity.type
_entity.pdbx_description
1 polymer ?
#
loop_
_entity_poly.entity_id
_entity_poly.type
_entity_poly.pdbx_seq_one_letter_code
_entity_poly.pdbx_strand_id
1 'polypeptide(L)'
;MNRPRALALTLALPALLWWGTGRAPATAATTGTPCTFAFDIVVSPGLSTTKSSGTFTSNGQTGTITCNGTVNGKQPTGAGTIGVTGHYGTKNGGDTCQSGGNGDGIDNITIPTAGGNQAVTSHFTFVYGALKGGGLISGTFTGDRFSGTFDVQLTQGDCVTKPFTKGHVTGKGMLT
;
A
#
# COMPACT_ATOMS: atom_id res chain seq x y z
N MET A 1 14.69 56.52 -67.09
CA MET A 1 16.03 56.94 -66.63
C MET A 1 15.89 57.59 -65.26
N ASN A 2 16.84 57.31 -64.35
CA ASN A 2 17.07 57.90 -63.01
C ASN A 2 16.25 57.37 -61.81
N ARG A 3 16.80 56.32 -61.16
CA ARG A 3 16.83 56.14 -59.70
C ARG A 3 17.70 57.26 -59.07
N PRO A 4 17.53 57.71 -57.79
CA PRO A 4 17.71 56.88 -56.57
C PRO A 4 16.85 57.40 -55.38
N ARG A 5 16.95 57.06 -54.07
CA ARG A 5 17.99 56.47 -53.23
C ARG A 5 17.36 56.05 -51.87
N ALA A 6 17.63 54.82 -51.47
CA ALA A 6 17.84 54.26 -50.13
C ALA A 6 17.46 55.09 -48.86
N LEU A 7 16.65 54.47 -47.98
CA LEU A 7 16.76 54.66 -46.53
C LEU A 7 17.17 53.34 -45.88
N ALA A 8 18.36 53.37 -45.27
CA ALA A 8 18.85 52.46 -44.24
C ALA A 8 18.09 52.75 -42.91
N LEU A 9 18.15 52.00 -41.81
CA LEU A 9 19.05 50.95 -41.35
C LEU A 9 18.32 50.21 -40.22
N THR A 10 18.37 48.88 -40.27
CA THR A 10 17.85 47.93 -39.28
C THR A 10 18.75 47.90 -38.03
N LEU A 11 18.16 47.83 -36.83
CA LEU A 11 18.83 47.32 -35.62
C LEU A 11 17.77 46.72 -34.69
N ALA A 12 17.55 45.41 -34.84
CA ALA A 12 16.76 44.59 -33.92
C ALA A 12 17.72 43.65 -33.20
N LEU A 13 17.85 43.80 -31.87
CA LEU A 13 18.55 42.86 -30.99
C LEU A 13 17.56 41.76 -30.55
N PRO A 14 17.83 40.47 -30.81
CA PRO A 14 17.18 39.39 -30.10
C PRO A 14 18.01 38.97 -28.87
N ALA A 15 17.49 39.25 -27.68
CA ALA A 15 18.00 38.67 -26.44
C ALA A 15 17.56 37.20 -26.35
N LEU A 16 18.52 36.29 -26.51
CA LEU A 16 18.37 34.85 -26.29
C LEU A 16 18.15 34.58 -24.80
N LEU A 17 16.89 34.33 -24.42
CA LEU A 17 16.55 33.87 -23.07
C LEU A 17 16.81 32.37 -22.93
N TRP A 18 17.61 32.06 -21.92
CA TRP A 18 18.05 30.75 -21.45
C TRP A 18 16.96 29.67 -21.45
N TRP A 19 17.23 28.55 -22.14
CA TRP A 19 16.59 27.27 -21.88
C TRP A 19 17.17 26.64 -20.60
N GLY A 20 16.57 26.98 -19.46
CA GLY A 20 16.72 26.21 -18.23
C GLY A 20 16.07 24.84 -18.41
N THR A 21 16.87 23.81 -18.67
CA THR A 21 16.44 22.41 -18.61
C THR A 21 16.31 22.00 -17.15
N GLY A 22 15.19 22.38 -16.53
CA GLY A 22 14.81 21.84 -15.23
C GLY A 22 14.58 20.33 -15.35
N ARG A 23 15.59 19.53 -15.02
CA ARG A 23 15.39 18.11 -14.71
C ARG A 23 14.49 18.07 -13.47
N ALA A 24 13.22 17.73 -13.68
CA ALA A 24 12.35 17.34 -12.58
C ALA A 24 13.05 16.21 -11.79
N PRO A 25 13.00 16.22 -10.46
CA PRO A 25 13.55 15.14 -9.67
C PRO A 25 12.86 13.84 -10.11
N ALA A 26 13.65 12.87 -10.57
CA ALA A 26 13.19 11.52 -10.80
C ALA A 26 12.70 10.99 -9.46
N THR A 27 11.38 10.87 -9.30
CA THR A 27 10.78 10.12 -8.21
C THR A 27 11.33 8.70 -8.33
N ALA A 28 12.09 8.26 -7.32
CA ALA A 28 12.58 6.89 -7.27
C ALA A 28 11.39 5.96 -7.47
N ALA A 29 11.37 5.23 -8.59
CA ALA A 29 10.32 4.26 -8.86
C ALA A 29 10.33 3.27 -7.69
N THR A 30 9.19 3.11 -7.02
CA THR A 30 9.03 2.09 -5.99
C THR A 30 9.36 0.75 -6.64
N THR A 31 10.50 0.17 -6.30
CA THR A 31 10.96 -1.09 -6.89
C THR A 31 10.08 -2.21 -6.37
N GLY A 32 9.52 -3.01 -7.27
CA GLY A 32 8.70 -4.18 -6.92
C GLY A 32 7.59 -4.43 -7.94
N THR A 33 6.95 -5.58 -7.80
CA THR A 33 5.78 -5.98 -8.58
C THR A 33 4.52 -5.47 -7.90
N PRO A 34 3.71 -4.61 -8.56
CA PRO A 34 2.48 -4.10 -7.99
C PRO A 34 1.45 -5.23 -7.83
N CYS A 35 0.89 -5.35 -6.63
CA CYS A 35 -0.13 -6.34 -6.31
C CYS A 35 -1.35 -5.70 -5.62
N THR A 36 -2.53 -6.27 -5.83
CA THR A 36 -3.75 -6.02 -5.06
C THR A 36 -4.13 -7.27 -4.28
N PHE A 37 -4.75 -7.11 -3.11
CA PHE A 37 -5.11 -8.24 -2.26
C PHE A 37 -6.42 -8.01 -1.51
N ALA A 38 -7.06 -9.12 -1.12
CA ALA A 38 -8.22 -9.11 -0.25
C ALA A 38 -8.29 -10.38 0.61
N PHE A 39 -8.66 -10.25 1.89
CA PHE A 39 -8.81 -11.36 2.83
C PHE A 39 -9.66 -10.96 4.04
N ASP A 40 -10.20 -11.92 4.75
CA ASP A 40 -10.85 -11.67 6.05
C ASP A 40 -9.85 -11.82 7.19
N ILE A 41 -10.02 -11.01 8.23
CA ILE A 41 -9.26 -11.11 9.49
C ILE A 41 -10.17 -11.37 10.67
N VAL A 42 -9.62 -12.08 11.64
CA VAL A 42 -10.16 -12.23 13.00
C VAL A 42 -9.18 -11.55 13.96
N VAL A 43 -9.70 -10.80 14.92
CA VAL A 43 -8.93 -10.05 15.92
C VAL A 43 -9.31 -10.51 17.32
N SER A 44 -8.31 -10.79 18.17
CA SER A 44 -8.52 -11.29 19.54
C SER A 44 -7.44 -10.80 20.52
N PRO A 45 -7.82 -10.13 21.64
CA PRO A 45 -9.16 -9.59 21.92
C PRO A 45 -9.64 -8.61 20.85
N GLY A 46 -10.93 -8.28 20.83
CA GLY A 46 -11.46 -7.32 19.86
C GLY A 46 -11.05 -5.88 20.16
N LEU A 47 -10.90 -5.06 19.12
CA LEU A 47 -10.60 -3.62 19.26
C LEU A 47 -11.86 -2.84 19.63
N SER A 48 -11.70 -1.84 20.51
CA SER A 48 -12.81 -0.98 20.95
C SER A 48 -12.33 0.46 21.20
N THR A 49 -13.16 1.29 21.84
CA THR A 49 -12.75 2.59 22.39
C THR A 49 -11.78 2.47 23.56
N THR A 50 -11.69 1.29 24.20
CA THR A 50 -10.71 1.02 25.26
C THR A 50 -9.45 0.40 24.66
N LYS A 51 -8.29 0.83 25.16
CA LYS A 51 -6.99 0.31 24.73
C LYS A 51 -6.93 -1.21 24.91
N SER A 52 -6.46 -1.89 23.88
CA SER A 52 -6.20 -3.32 23.92
C SER A 52 -4.97 -3.66 23.08
N SER A 53 -4.39 -4.83 23.34
CA SER A 53 -3.37 -5.45 22.51
C SER A 53 -3.74 -6.91 22.36
N GLY A 54 -3.29 -7.52 21.27
CA GLY A 54 -3.73 -8.85 20.91
C GLY A 54 -3.16 -9.35 19.61
N THR A 55 -3.87 -10.31 19.05
CA THR A 55 -3.49 -11.02 17.83
C THR A 55 -4.51 -10.78 16.74
N PHE A 56 -4.07 -10.96 15.49
CA PHE A 56 -4.95 -11.07 14.34
C PHE A 56 -4.51 -12.19 13.42
N THR A 57 -5.46 -12.77 12.69
CA THR A 57 -5.19 -13.85 11.73
C THR A 57 -6.25 -13.92 10.63
N SER A 58 -5.85 -14.32 9.43
CA SER A 58 -6.75 -14.74 8.35
C SER A 58 -7.13 -16.23 8.39
N ASN A 59 -6.69 -16.96 9.43
CA ASN A 59 -6.86 -18.42 9.58
C ASN A 59 -6.27 -19.22 8.40
N GLY A 60 -5.08 -18.83 7.94
CA GLY A 60 -4.38 -19.44 6.82
C GLY A 60 -4.48 -18.62 5.53
N GLN A 61 -4.04 -19.19 4.41
CA GLN A 61 -4.01 -18.53 3.10
C GLN A 61 -5.37 -18.58 2.40
N THR A 62 -6.38 -17.97 3.01
CA THR A 62 -7.76 -17.91 2.53
C THR A 62 -8.02 -16.68 1.64
N GLY A 63 -7.09 -15.72 1.66
CA GLY A 63 -7.15 -14.51 0.86
C GLY A 63 -6.76 -14.69 -0.59
N THR A 64 -7.00 -13.65 -1.38
CA THR A 64 -6.60 -13.55 -2.79
C THR A 64 -5.58 -12.43 -2.98
N ILE A 65 -4.65 -12.64 -3.91
CA ILE A 65 -3.66 -11.62 -4.31
C ILE A 65 -3.40 -11.70 -5.80
N THR A 66 -3.43 -10.56 -6.49
CA THR A 66 -3.14 -10.46 -7.92
C THR A 66 -1.96 -9.53 -8.14
N CYS A 67 -0.95 -10.01 -8.86
CA CYS A 67 0.29 -9.28 -9.10
C CYS A 67 0.50 -9.00 -10.59
N ASN A 68 0.80 -7.75 -10.93
CA ASN A 68 1.02 -7.28 -12.30
C ASN A 68 2.51 -7.10 -12.56
N GLY A 69 3.22 -8.23 -12.72
CA GLY A 69 4.66 -8.27 -12.92
C GLY A 69 5.24 -9.60 -12.44
N THR A 70 6.55 -9.78 -12.58
CA THR A 70 7.20 -11.03 -12.19
C THR A 70 7.33 -11.17 -10.68
N VAL A 71 7.02 -12.34 -10.14
CA VAL A 71 7.28 -12.68 -8.73
C VAL A 71 8.39 -13.72 -8.71
N ASN A 72 9.48 -13.45 -7.99
CA ASN A 72 10.72 -14.26 -8.02
C ASN A 72 11.21 -14.55 -9.46
N GLY A 73 11.09 -13.56 -10.35
CA GLY A 73 11.48 -13.68 -11.76
C GLY A 73 10.56 -14.55 -12.63
N LYS A 74 9.39 -14.96 -12.12
CA LYS A 74 8.40 -15.77 -12.85
C LYS A 74 7.10 -15.00 -13.07
N GLN A 75 6.52 -15.13 -14.25
CA GLN A 75 5.25 -14.49 -14.59
C GLN A 75 4.08 -15.23 -13.91
N PRO A 76 3.21 -14.53 -13.16
CA PRO A 76 1.98 -15.10 -12.63
C PRO A 76 1.08 -15.65 -13.75
N THR A 77 0.49 -16.83 -13.53
CA THR A 77 -0.50 -17.43 -14.44
C THR A 77 -1.94 -17.26 -13.97
N GLY A 78 -2.13 -16.63 -12.81
CA GLY A 78 -3.45 -16.37 -12.22
C GLY A 78 -3.33 -15.70 -10.85
N ALA A 79 -4.48 -15.51 -10.20
CA ALA A 79 -4.52 -15.04 -8.82
C ALA A 79 -3.81 -16.04 -7.88
N GLY A 80 -3.05 -15.50 -6.94
CA GLY A 80 -2.46 -16.24 -5.84
C GLY A 80 -3.31 -16.19 -4.57
N THR A 81 -2.78 -16.81 -3.52
CA THR A 81 -3.36 -16.79 -2.17
C THR A 81 -2.48 -15.99 -1.22
N ILE A 82 -3.12 -15.36 -0.23
CA ILE A 82 -2.45 -14.64 0.86
C ILE A 82 -3.06 -15.04 2.20
N GLY A 83 -2.21 -15.20 3.20
CA GLY A 83 -2.59 -15.39 4.59
C GLY A 83 -1.73 -14.54 5.50
N VAL A 84 -2.31 -14.05 6.59
CA VAL A 84 -1.67 -13.10 7.49
C VAL A 84 -1.90 -13.51 8.94
N THR A 85 -0.86 -13.36 9.76
CA THR A 85 -0.92 -13.51 11.22
C THR A 85 -0.04 -12.47 11.88
N GLY A 86 -0.44 -11.95 13.04
CA GLY A 86 0.38 -10.98 13.75
C GLY A 86 -0.21 -10.46 15.04
N HIS A 87 0.34 -9.34 15.51
CA HIS A 87 -0.04 -8.67 16.74
C HIS A 87 -0.44 -7.21 16.50
N TYR A 88 -1.40 -6.71 17.27
CA TYR A 88 -1.76 -5.29 17.30
C TYR A 88 -1.57 -4.73 18.72
N GLY A 89 -1.51 -3.40 18.86
CA GLY A 89 -1.27 -2.76 20.15
C GLY A 89 0.16 -2.91 20.65
N THR A 90 1.12 -3.05 19.74
CA THR A 90 2.53 -3.38 20.07
C THR A 90 3.29 -2.20 20.70
N LYS A 91 2.72 -0.99 20.67
CA LYS A 91 3.29 0.22 21.28
C LYS A 91 2.24 0.97 22.11
N ASN A 92 2.70 1.91 22.94
CA ASN A 92 1.86 2.90 23.65
C ASN A 92 0.74 2.33 24.55
N GLY A 93 0.93 1.10 25.05
CA GLY A 93 0.01 0.42 25.96
C GLY A 93 -1.27 -0.09 25.29
N GLY A 94 -1.27 -0.26 23.97
CA GLY A 94 -2.39 -0.80 23.20
C GLY A 94 -3.04 0.22 22.28
N ASP A 95 -3.88 -0.30 21.38
CA ASP A 95 -4.55 0.46 20.35
C ASP A 95 -6.03 0.63 20.64
N THR A 96 -6.64 1.63 20.01
CA THR A 96 -8.09 1.86 20.04
C THR A 96 -8.62 2.12 18.64
N CYS A 97 -9.92 1.94 18.44
CA CYS A 97 -10.55 2.36 17.19
C CYS A 97 -10.62 3.89 17.03
N GLN A 98 -10.46 4.69 18.09
CA GLN A 98 -10.57 6.15 18.03
C GLN A 98 -9.25 6.85 17.70
N SER A 99 -8.12 6.25 18.09
CA SER A 99 -6.79 6.81 17.88
C SER A 99 -6.01 6.10 16.78
N GLY A 100 -6.50 4.97 16.29
CA GLY A 100 -5.70 4.07 15.47
C GLY A 100 -4.66 3.33 16.31
N GLY A 101 -3.64 2.80 15.62
CA GLY A 101 -2.74 1.85 16.25
C GLY A 101 -1.58 1.39 15.38
N ASN A 102 -0.92 0.33 15.86
CA ASN A 102 0.24 -0.28 15.23
C ASN A 102 0.37 -1.76 15.55
N GLY A 103 1.14 -2.44 14.74
CA GLY A 103 1.47 -3.83 15.00
C GLY A 103 2.55 -4.38 14.10
N ASP A 104 2.72 -5.69 14.19
CA ASP A 104 3.61 -6.50 13.39
C ASP A 104 2.91 -7.77 12.91
N GLY A 105 3.48 -8.42 11.91
CA GLY A 105 2.94 -9.67 11.40
C GLY A 105 3.80 -10.32 10.34
N ILE A 106 3.26 -11.40 9.79
CA ILE A 106 3.84 -12.20 8.72
C ILE A 106 2.79 -12.40 7.64
N ASP A 107 3.13 -12.02 6.41
CA ASP A 107 2.40 -12.38 5.20
C ASP A 107 2.96 -13.67 4.62
N ASN A 108 2.09 -14.62 4.29
CA ASN A 108 2.41 -15.81 3.52
C ASN A 108 1.64 -15.77 2.20
N ILE A 109 2.39 -15.62 1.11
CA ILE A 109 1.86 -15.43 -0.25
C ILE A 109 2.25 -16.62 -1.12
N THR A 110 1.32 -17.08 -1.96
CA THR A 110 1.58 -18.11 -2.96
C THR A 110 1.05 -17.68 -4.30
N ILE A 111 1.92 -17.54 -5.30
CA ILE A 111 1.57 -17.11 -6.65
C ILE A 111 1.75 -18.27 -7.63
N PRO A 112 0.71 -18.70 -8.35
CA PRO A 112 0.87 -19.72 -9.39
C PRO A 112 1.63 -19.15 -10.59
N THR A 113 2.58 -19.93 -11.11
CA THR A 113 3.31 -19.61 -12.35
C THR A 113 3.45 -20.86 -13.20
N ALA A 114 3.84 -20.71 -14.47
CA ALA A 114 4.10 -21.84 -15.35
C ALA A 114 5.22 -22.77 -14.85
N GLY A 115 6.14 -22.24 -14.03
CA GLY A 115 7.23 -23.01 -13.40
C GLY A 115 6.88 -23.58 -12.02
N GLY A 116 5.60 -23.57 -11.63
CA GLY A 116 5.14 -23.95 -10.30
C GLY A 116 4.90 -22.77 -9.38
N ASN A 117 4.42 -23.06 -8.17
CA ASN A 117 4.06 -22.03 -7.20
C ASN A 117 5.28 -21.29 -6.67
N GLN A 118 5.21 -19.96 -6.64
CA GLN A 118 6.18 -19.11 -5.98
C GLN A 118 5.66 -18.75 -4.59
N ALA A 119 6.35 -19.22 -3.55
CA ALA A 119 6.05 -18.86 -2.17
C ALA A 119 6.86 -17.63 -1.76
N VAL A 120 6.22 -16.69 -1.06
CA VAL A 120 6.86 -15.51 -0.47
C VAL A 120 6.38 -15.37 0.96
N THR A 121 7.34 -15.22 1.88
CA THR A 121 7.07 -14.84 3.27
C THR A 121 7.64 -13.45 3.51
N SER A 122 6.85 -12.57 4.11
CA SER A 122 7.28 -11.21 4.45
C SER A 122 6.94 -10.91 5.91
N HIS A 123 7.94 -10.60 6.73
CA HIS A 123 7.67 -9.94 8.00
C HIS A 123 7.32 -8.48 7.71
N PHE A 124 6.36 -7.92 8.45
CA PHE A 124 5.97 -6.53 8.30
C PHE A 124 5.63 -5.88 9.63
N THR A 125 5.67 -4.56 9.62
CA THR A 125 5.04 -3.70 10.62
C THR A 125 3.95 -2.89 9.96
N PHE A 126 2.95 -2.47 10.72
CA PHE A 126 1.88 -1.63 10.19
C PHE A 126 1.48 -0.54 11.17
N VAL A 127 0.86 0.50 10.61
CA VAL A 127 0.18 1.56 11.34
C VAL A 127 -1.20 1.78 10.71
N TYR A 128 -2.19 2.13 11.53
CA TYR A 128 -3.52 2.44 11.05
C TYR A 128 -4.12 3.63 11.80
N GLY A 129 -5.03 4.33 11.14
CA GLY A 129 -5.69 5.52 11.67
C GLY A 129 -6.97 5.21 12.45
N ALA A 130 -7.64 6.27 12.90
CA ALA A 130 -8.95 6.17 13.54
C ALA A 130 -10.01 5.55 12.61
N LEU A 131 -11.00 4.91 13.23
CA LEU A 131 -12.22 4.43 12.58
C LEU A 131 -12.95 5.61 11.94
N LYS A 132 -13.25 5.46 10.65
CA LYS A 132 -14.03 6.40 9.86
C LYS A 132 -15.49 5.95 9.79
N GLY A 133 -16.35 6.85 9.31
CA GLY A 133 -17.75 6.53 9.04
C GLY A 133 -17.89 5.29 8.14
N GLY A 134 -18.95 4.50 8.36
CA GLY A 134 -19.18 3.26 7.61
C GLY A 134 -18.36 2.05 8.10
N GLY A 135 -17.62 2.16 9.20
CA GLY A 135 -16.87 1.02 9.74
C GLY A 135 -15.54 0.77 9.05
N LEU A 136 -14.89 1.82 8.54
CA LEU A 136 -13.66 1.72 7.75
C LEU A 136 -12.43 2.15 8.57
N ILE A 137 -11.40 1.32 8.57
CA ILE A 137 -10.06 1.64 9.11
C ILE A 137 -9.07 1.57 7.96
N SER A 138 -8.23 2.59 7.79
CA SER A 138 -7.17 2.61 6.78
C SER A 138 -5.80 2.61 7.42
N GLY A 139 -4.82 2.00 6.76
CA GLY A 139 -3.45 1.96 7.24
C GLY A 139 -2.42 1.71 6.15
N THR A 140 -1.16 1.68 6.60
CA THR A 140 -0.01 1.32 5.78
C THR A 140 0.77 0.21 6.47
N PHE A 141 1.45 -0.60 5.67
CA PHE A 141 2.36 -1.63 6.17
C PHE A 141 3.69 -1.55 5.43
N THR A 142 4.74 -1.91 6.12
CA THR A 142 6.10 -1.98 5.60
C THR A 142 6.70 -3.30 6.01
N GLY A 143 7.04 -4.11 5.02
CA GLY A 143 7.63 -5.42 5.21
C GLY A 143 8.82 -5.66 4.30
N ASP A 144 9.56 -6.71 4.65
CA ASP A 144 10.84 -7.06 4.03
C ASP A 144 10.72 -7.39 2.54
N ARG A 145 9.57 -7.96 2.15
CA ARG A 145 9.27 -8.35 0.76
C ARG A 145 8.03 -7.67 0.23
N PHE A 146 7.06 -7.34 1.09
CA PHE A 146 5.80 -6.73 0.70
C PHE A 146 5.50 -5.49 1.54
N SER A 147 5.20 -4.37 0.87
CA SER A 147 4.87 -3.10 1.52
C SER A 147 3.73 -2.40 0.79
N GLY A 148 2.87 -1.66 1.49
CA GLY A 148 1.71 -1.04 0.84
C GLY A 148 0.71 -0.36 1.78
N THR A 149 -0.53 -0.32 1.32
CA THR A 149 -1.67 0.29 2.00
C THR A 149 -2.82 -0.70 2.09
N PHE A 150 -3.63 -0.60 3.13
CA PHE A 150 -4.81 -1.43 3.33
C PHE A 150 -5.99 -0.63 3.89
N ASP A 151 -7.18 -1.18 3.65
CA ASP A 151 -8.45 -0.77 4.22
C ASP A 151 -9.11 -1.99 4.86
N VAL A 152 -9.63 -1.81 6.07
CA VAL A 152 -10.38 -2.82 6.82
C VAL A 152 -11.81 -2.34 6.96
N GLN A 153 -12.73 -3.08 6.37
CA GLN A 153 -14.16 -2.93 6.58
C GLN A 153 -14.58 -3.83 7.75
N LEU A 154 -15.12 -3.23 8.81
CA LEU A 154 -15.68 -3.98 9.94
C LEU A 154 -16.86 -4.85 9.46
N THR A 155 -16.81 -6.15 9.76
CA THR A 155 -17.88 -7.12 9.45
C THR A 155 -18.48 -7.75 10.70
N GLN A 156 -17.77 -7.71 11.84
CA GLN A 156 -18.28 -8.11 13.15
C GLN A 156 -17.77 -7.18 14.26
N GLY A 157 -18.71 -6.54 14.96
CA GLY A 157 -18.44 -5.47 15.93
C GLY A 157 -18.43 -4.09 15.28
N ASP A 158 -18.59 -3.04 16.09
CA ASP A 158 -18.70 -1.65 15.64
C ASP A 158 -17.69 -0.72 16.35
N CYS A 159 -16.82 -1.30 17.18
CA CYS A 159 -15.85 -0.62 18.08
C CYS A 159 -16.44 0.28 19.17
N VAL A 160 -17.73 0.62 19.12
CA VAL A 160 -18.36 1.57 20.03
C VAL A 160 -19.19 0.85 21.08
N THR A 161 -20.12 0.01 20.64
CA THR A 161 -20.98 -0.80 21.49
C THR A 161 -20.48 -2.23 21.61
N LYS A 162 -19.80 -2.74 20.57
CA LYS A 162 -19.25 -4.10 20.51
C LYS A 162 -17.83 -4.07 19.96
N PRO A 163 -16.87 -4.76 20.61
CA PRO A 163 -15.52 -4.87 20.07
C PRO A 163 -15.49 -5.41 18.65
N PHE A 164 -14.71 -4.78 17.78
CA PHE A 164 -14.37 -5.27 16.45
C PHE A 164 -13.58 -6.56 16.55
N THR A 165 -14.14 -7.64 15.99
CA THR A 165 -13.55 -9.00 16.07
C THR A 165 -13.35 -9.63 14.70
N LYS A 166 -14.02 -9.14 13.65
CA LYS A 166 -13.80 -9.58 12.26
C LYS A 166 -13.98 -8.45 11.27
N GLY A 167 -13.15 -8.43 10.24
CA GLY A 167 -13.21 -7.45 9.16
C GLY A 167 -12.72 -8.01 7.83
N HIS A 168 -13.15 -7.37 6.75
CA HIS A 168 -12.68 -7.63 5.41
C HIS A 168 -11.59 -6.62 5.05
N VAL A 169 -10.41 -7.13 4.72
CA VAL A 169 -9.25 -6.35 4.32
C VAL A 169 -9.17 -6.31 2.81
N THR A 170 -8.95 -5.11 2.27
CA THR A 170 -8.54 -4.90 0.87
C THR A 170 -7.30 -4.03 0.84
N GLY A 171 -6.48 -4.15 -0.18
CA GLY A 171 -5.29 -3.33 -0.27
C GLY A 171 -4.50 -3.47 -1.55
N LYS A 172 -3.40 -2.73 -1.58
CA LYS A 172 -2.42 -2.73 -2.67
C LYS A 172 -1.03 -2.54 -2.12
N GLY A 173 -0.04 -3.13 -2.77
CA GLY A 173 1.35 -3.05 -2.35
C GLY A 173 2.32 -3.38 -3.47
N MET A 174 3.61 -3.30 -3.13
CA MET A 174 4.72 -3.64 -3.99
C MET A 174 5.44 -4.86 -3.41
N LEU A 175 5.49 -5.94 -4.19
CA LEU A 175 6.15 -7.21 -3.85
C LEU A 175 7.53 -7.26 -4.49
N THR A 176 8.58 -7.33 -3.68
CA THR A 176 9.99 -7.43 -4.12
C THR A 176 10.48 -8.86 -4.13
#